data_AF-A0A7K1LB72-F1
#
_entry.id   AF-A0A7K1LB72-F1
#
_cell.length_a   1.000
_cell.length_b   1.000
_cell.length_c   1.000
_cell.angle_alpha   90.00
_cell.angle_beta   90.00
_cell.angle_gamma   90.00
#
_symmetry.space_group_name_H-M   'P 1'
#
loop_
_entity.id
_entity.type
_entity.pdbx_description
1 polymer ?
#
loop_
_entity_poly.entity_id
_entity_poly.type
_entity_poly.pdbx_seq_one_letter_code
_entity_poly.pdbx_strand_id
1 'polypeptide(L)' 'MKLHERTMRVGGALADLRVLLIDFQEKHDLTDIEMLSIVNSYEATHLKYMLRAERHPDDPHRGADEAGDDDQ' A
#
# COMPACT_ATOMS: atom_id res chain seq x y z
N MET A 1 9.47 -28.57 -3.88
CA MET A 1 8.28 -28.15 -3.11
C MET A 1 7.47 -27.22 -3.99
N LYS A 2 6.19 -27.48 -4.25
CA LYS A 2 5.34 -26.56 -5.04
C LYS A 2 4.94 -25.38 -4.16
N LEU A 3 5.10 -24.16 -4.67
CA LEU A 3 4.64 -22.95 -3.98
C LEU A 3 3.10 -22.91 -3.97
N HIS A 4 2.54 -22.30 -2.92
CA HIS A 4 1.11 -22.09 -2.81
C HIS A 4 0.62 -21.14 -3.93
N GLU A 5 -0.60 -21.37 -4.43
CA GLU A 5 -1.14 -20.62 -5.58
C GLU A 5 -1.17 -19.11 -5.33
N ARG A 6 -1.57 -18.68 -4.13
CA ARG A 6 -1.54 -17.26 -3.74
C ARG A 6 -0.14 -16.66 -3.86
N THR A 7 0.88 -17.40 -3.45
CA THR A 7 2.29 -16.96 -3.54
C THR A 7 2.71 -16.79 -4.99
N MET A 8 2.32 -17.69 -5.88
CA MET A 8 2.61 -17.57 -7.31
C MET A 8 1.92 -16.35 -7.93
N ARG A 9 0.64 -16.12 -7.60
CA ARG A 9 -0.10 -14.94 -8.10
C ARG A 9 0.51 -13.62 -7.62
N VAL A 10 0.89 -13.54 -6.34
CA VAL A 10 1.56 -12.35 -5.79
C VAL A 10 2.93 -12.14 -6.45
N GLY A 11 3.69 -13.22 -6.68
CA GLY A 11 4.98 -13.14 -7.37
C GLY A 11 4.86 -12.63 -8.81
N GLY A 12 3.84 -13.06 -9.55
CA GLY A 12 3.55 -12.55 -10.89
C GLY A 12 3.23 -11.06 -10.89
N ALA A 13 2.30 -10.64 -10.02
CA ALA A 13 1.94 -9.22 -9.89
C ALA A 13 3.13 -8.34 -9.46
N LEU A 14 4.01 -8.86 -8.60
CA LEU A 14 5.24 -8.15 -8.20
C LEU A 14 6.20 -7.97 -9.37
N ALA A 15 6.32 -8.96 -10.26
CA ALA A 15 7.14 -8.87 -11.46
C ALA A 15 6.59 -7.81 -12.42
N ASP A 16 5.27 -7.79 -12.64
CA ASP A 16 4.60 -6.79 -13.48
C ASP A 16 4.78 -5.38 -12.91
N LEU A 17 4.58 -5.21 -11.61
CA LEU A 17 4.78 -3.92 -10.92
C LEU A 17 6.23 -3.45 -11.06
N ARG A 18 7.22 -4.34 -10.93
CA ARG A 18 8.63 -3.99 -11.09
C ARG A 18 8.92 -3.38 -12.46
N VAL A 19 8.34 -3.92 -13.54
CA VAL A 19 8.51 -3.36 -14.89
C VAL A 19 7.95 -1.94 -14.95
N LEU A 20 6.74 -1.73 -14.43
CA LEU A 20 6.11 -0.41 -14.41
C LEU A 20 6.92 0.63 -13.61
N LEU A 21 7.51 0.21 -12.48
CA LEU A 21 8.32 1.10 -11.65
C LEU A 21 9.65 1.45 -12.34
N ILE A 22 10.27 0.51 -13.06
CA ILE A 22 11.49 0.77 -13.85
C ILE A 22 11.18 1.76 -14.98
N ASP A 23 10.13 1.51 -15.77
CA ASP A 23 9.73 2.40 -16.87
C ASP A 23 9.42 3.81 -16.36
N PHE A 24 8.76 3.92 -15.20
CA PHE A 24 8.48 5.19 -14.56
C PHE A 24 9.76 5.90 -14.09
N GLN A 25 10.68 5.16 -13.48
CA GLN A 25 11.96 5.68 -13.01
C GLN A 25 12.81 6.22 -14.17
N GLU A 26 12.93 5.47 -15.26
CA GLU A 26 13.65 5.88 -16.47
C GLU A 26 13.00 7.09 -17.14
N LYS A 27 11.67 7.08 -17.29
CA LYS A 27 10.90 8.17 -17.92
C LYS A 27 11.11 9.52 -17.22
N HIS A 28 11.30 9.49 -15.91
CA HIS A 28 11.40 10.69 -15.08
C HIS A 28 12.84 10.98 -14.60
N ASP A 29 13.83 10.21 -15.06
CA ASP A 29 15.24 10.32 -14.66
C ASP A 29 15.43 10.35 -13.14
N LEU A 30 14.77 9.40 -12.45
CA LEU A 30 14.76 9.35 -10.99
C LEU A 30 15.86 8.44 -10.45
N THR A 31 16.49 8.88 -9.36
CA THR A 31 17.34 8.00 -8.55
C THR A 31 16.52 6.99 -7.75
N ASP A 32 17.15 5.91 -7.31
CA ASP A 32 16.49 4.90 -6.47
C ASP A 32 15.89 5.49 -5.18
N ILE A 33 16.53 6.51 -4.60
CA ILE A 33 16.08 7.17 -3.36
C ILE A 33 14.81 8.00 -3.62
N GLU A 34 14.76 8.72 -4.73
CA GLU A 34 13.58 9.50 -5.12
C GLU A 34 12.41 8.58 -5.46
N MET A 35 12.69 7.49 -6.18
CA MET A 35 11.69 6.48 -6.51
C MET A 35 11.10 5.83 -5.25
N LEU A 36 11.96 5.45 -4.29
CA LEU A 36 11.52 4.92 -3.01
C LEU A 36 10.64 5.92 -2.23
N SER A 37 11.01 7.20 -2.25
CA SER A 37 10.25 8.26 -1.58
C SER A 37 8.85 8.45 -2.19
N ILE A 38 8.74 8.36 -3.51
CA ILE A 38 7.47 8.44 -4.24
C ILE A 38 6.57 7.26 -3.90
N VAL A 39 7.08 6.02 -3.99
CA VAL A 39 6.31 4.81 -3.69
C VAL A 39 5.80 4.83 -2.24
N ASN A 40 6.67 5.19 -1.28
CA ASN A 40 6.28 5.30 0.11
C ASN A 40 5.18 6.35 0.34
N SER A 41 5.29 7.51 -0.33
CA SER A 41 4.29 8.59 -0.20
C SER A 41 2.94 8.21 -0.80
N TYR A 42 2.96 7.48 -1.93
CA TYR A 42 1.75 6.97 -2.57
C TYR A 42 1.02 5.96 -1.68
N GLU A 43 1.75 4.97 -1.14
CA GLU A 43 1.21 3.95 -0.24
C GLU A 43 0.66 4.55 1.06
N ALA A 44 1.43 5.44 1.71
CA ALA A 44 0.99 6.13 2.92
C ALA A 44 -0.34 6.89 2.70
N THR A 45 -0.50 7.51 1.53
CA THR A 45 -1.73 8.20 1.15
C THR A 45 -2.90 7.23 0.99
N HIS A 46 -2.70 6.13 0.26
CA HIS A 46 -3.74 5.14 0.02
C HIS A 46 -4.18 4.45 1.32
N LEU A 47 -3.23 4.03 2.14
CA LEU A 47 -3.52 3.41 3.44
C LEU A 47 -4.28 4.36 4.36
N LYS A 48 -3.91 5.64 4.42
CA LYS A 48 -4.65 6.65 5.20
C LYS A 48 -6.12 6.76 4.76
N TYR A 49 -6.38 6.75 3.46
CA TYR A 49 -7.77 6.84 2.96
C TYR A 49 -8.53 5.52 3.08
N MET A 50 -7.86 4.37 2.93
CA MET A 50 -8.47 3.07 3.16
C MET A 50 -8.89 2.90 4.63
N LEU A 51 -8.02 3.24 5.58
CA LEU A 51 -8.34 3.20 7.02
C LEU A 51 -9.52 4.12 7.37
N ARG A 52 -9.63 5.28 6.73
CA ARG A 52 -10.79 6.18 6.91
C ARG A 52 -12.10 5.63 6.32
N ALA A 53 -12.00 4.79 5.28
CA ALA A 53 -13.16 4.13 4.67
C ALA A 53 -13.60 2.90 5.47
N GLU A 54 -12.66 2.26 6.17
CA GLU A 54 -12.94 1.19 7.12
C GLU A 54 -13.67 1.75 8.35
N ARG A 55 -14.68 1.00 8.80
CA ARG A 55 -15.45 1.34 10.01
C ARG A 55 -14.86 0.66 11.22
N HIS A 56 -15.06 1.27 12.39
CA HIS A 56 -14.66 0.66 13.65
C HIS A 56 -15.34 -0.72 13.78
N PRO A 57 -14.61 -1.79 14.17
CA PRO A 57 -15.14 -3.15 14.22
C PRO A 57 -16.36 -3.27 15.16
N ASP A 58 -16.38 -2.47 16.23
CA ASP A 58 -17.46 -2.46 17.22
C ASP A 58 -18.48 -1.32 17.02
N ASP A 59 -18.20 -0.35 16.12
CA ASP A 59 -19.11 0.77 15.84
C ASP A 59 -19.09 1.18 14.35
N PRO A 60 -20.12 0.81 13.57
CA PRO A 60 -20.19 1.09 12.14
C PRO A 60 -20.32 2.59 11.80
N HIS A 61 -20.58 3.46 12.78
CA HIS A 61 -20.69 4.91 12.58
C HIS A 61 -19.37 5.65 12.78
N ARG A 62 -18.33 4.99 13.31
CA ARG A 62 -17.01 5.58 13.56
C ARG A 62 -15.98 5.16 12.50
N GLY A 63 -15.02 6.04 12.22
CA GLY A 63 -13.86 5.69 11.40
C GLY A 63 -12.95 4.70 12.14
N ALA A 64 -12.30 3.77 11.43
CA ALA A 64 -11.37 2.83 12.05
C ALA A 64 -10.11 3.50 12.66
N ASP A 65 -9.86 4.78 12.33
CA ASP A 65 -8.76 5.60 12.87
C ASP A 65 -9.18 6.52 14.04
N GLU A 66 -10.45 6.50 14.46
CA GLU A 66 -10.91 7.25 15.65
C GLU A 66 -10.57 6.48 16.93
N ALA A 67 -9.63 7.01 17.73
CA ALA A 67 -9.29 6.45 19.04
C ALA A 67 -10.55 6.30 19.91
N GLY A 68 -10.73 5.15 20.55
CA GLY A 68 -11.77 4.96 21.56
C GLY A 68 -11.57 5.98 22.69
N ASP A 69 -12.67 6.50 23.26
CA ASP A 69 -12.61 7.39 24.43
C ASP A 69 -11.98 6.70 25.68
N ASP A 70 -11.59 5.43 25.58
CA ASP A 70 -10.97 4.64 26.63
C ASP A 70 -9.46 4.93 26.84
N ASP A 71 -8.83 5.77 26.00
CA ASP A 71 -7.42 6.17 26.10
C ASP A 71 -7.22 7.59 26.72
N GLN A 72 -8.09 8.01 27.66
CA GLN A 72 -7.89 9.19 28.53
C GLN A 72 -7.81 8.84 30.02
#